data_AF-A0A953YYQ1-F1
#
_entry.id   AF-A0A953YYQ1-F1
#
_cell.length_a   1.000
_cell.length_b   1.000
_cell.length_c   1.000
_cell.angle_alpha   90.00
_cell.angle_beta   90.00
_cell.angle_gamma   90.00
#
_symmetry.space_group_name_H-M   'P 1'
#
loop_
_entity.id
_entity.type
_entity.pdbx_description
1 polymer ?
#
loop_
_entity_poly.entity_id
_entity_poly.type
_entity_poly.pdbx_seq_one_letter_code
_entity_poly.pdbx_strand_id
1 'polypeptide(L)'
;MDDPNQAPPSPEAASAEDPKTQAAIERAFLIAVGKAGVLAPDDALALSDLSALSLNDAGQVEGLDALIETMRTKRPYLFRASTSPGLSAPHPAGPSPSEQLRRNAQASGLTRDIHLWRQSKTRR
;
A
#
# COMPACT_ATOMS: atom_id res chain seq x y z
N MET A 1 -2.11 -4.19 -59.60
CA MET A 1 -1.08 -3.26 -59.10
C MET A 1 -1.27 -3.18 -57.61
N ASP A 2 -0.79 -4.21 -56.92
CA ASP A 2 -0.65 -4.27 -55.49
C ASP A 2 0.49 -3.33 -55.11
N ASP A 3 0.24 -2.36 -54.24
CA ASP A 3 1.24 -1.47 -53.66
C ASP A 3 1.53 -1.94 -52.23
N PRO A 4 2.56 -2.77 -51.99
CA PRO A 4 2.93 -3.21 -50.66
C PRO A 4 4.11 -2.39 -50.16
N ASN A 5 3.89 -1.13 -49.80
CA ASN A 5 4.88 -0.40 -48.99
C ASN A 5 4.24 0.50 -47.94
N GLN A 6 3.26 -0.05 -47.22
CA GLN A 6 3.02 0.40 -45.85
C GLN A 6 4.12 -0.23 -45.00
N ALA A 7 5.18 0.55 -44.75
CA ALA A 7 6.14 0.22 -43.71
C ALA A 7 5.36 -0.18 -42.44
N PRO A 8 5.75 -1.27 -41.74
CA PRO A 8 5.15 -1.55 -40.45
C PRO A 8 5.35 -0.30 -39.58
N PRO A 9 4.37 0.10 -38.75
CA PRO A 9 4.65 1.07 -37.71
C PRO A 9 5.74 0.44 -36.82
N SER A 10 6.98 0.87 -37.04
CA SER A 10 8.08 0.65 -36.12
C SER A 10 7.55 1.00 -34.74
N PRO A 11 7.62 0.12 -33.74
CA PRO A 11 7.26 0.46 -32.37
C PRO A 11 8.35 1.38 -31.79
N GLU A 12 8.43 2.59 -32.33
CA GLU A 12 9.18 3.73 -31.80
C GLU A 12 8.38 4.37 -30.65
N ALA A 13 7.86 3.52 -29.76
CA ALA A 13 7.33 3.86 -28.45
C ALA A 13 8.33 3.44 -27.36
N ALA A 14 9.63 3.43 -27.70
CA ALA A 14 10.69 3.35 -26.73
C ALA A 14 10.77 4.70 -26.00
N SER A 15 10.42 4.67 -24.73
CA SER A 15 10.95 5.61 -23.72
C SER A 15 10.42 7.04 -23.76
N ALA A 16 9.11 7.21 -23.60
CA ALA A 16 8.59 8.35 -22.86
C ALA A 16 8.02 7.80 -21.56
N GLU A 17 8.78 7.96 -20.48
CA GLU A 17 8.40 7.53 -19.14
C GLU A 17 7.12 8.25 -18.75
N ASP A 18 5.97 7.59 -18.93
CA ASP A 18 4.69 8.13 -18.49
C ASP A 18 4.80 8.48 -16.99
N PRO A 19 4.52 9.73 -16.58
CA PRO A 19 4.64 10.13 -15.17
C PRO A 19 3.74 9.30 -14.26
N LYS A 20 2.69 8.69 -14.83
CA LYS A 20 1.82 7.72 -14.15
C LYS A 20 2.52 6.40 -13.87
N THR A 21 3.32 5.91 -14.82
CA THR A 21 4.09 4.68 -14.70
C THR A 21 5.19 4.87 -13.66
N GLN A 22 5.90 5.99 -13.71
CA GLN A 22 6.91 6.32 -12.72
C GLN A 22 6.32 6.41 -11.31
N ALA A 23 5.19 7.13 -11.15
CA ALA A 23 4.50 7.19 -9.86
C ALA A 23 4.02 5.80 -9.36
N ALA A 24 3.63 4.89 -10.27
CA ALA A 24 3.28 3.52 -9.89
C ALA A 24 4.50 2.74 -9.39
N ILE A 25 5.64 2.89 -10.06
CA ILE A 25 6.92 2.27 -9.68
C ILE A 25 7.37 2.76 -8.31
N GLU A 26 7.36 4.08 -8.08
CA GLU A 26 7.72 4.69 -6.80
C GLU A 26 6.83 4.18 -5.65
N ARG A 27 5.52 4.12 -5.87
CA ARG A 27 4.57 3.61 -4.86
C ARG A 27 4.82 2.14 -4.54
N ALA A 28 5.00 1.31 -5.57
CA ALA A 28 5.30 -0.10 -5.38
C ALA A 28 6.61 -0.29 -4.61
N PHE A 29 7.63 0.49 -4.95
CA PHE A 29 8.91 0.53 -4.24
C PHE A 29 8.74 0.87 -2.76
N LEU A 30 8.06 1.98 -2.44
CA LEU A 30 7.80 2.43 -1.07
C LEU A 30 7.08 1.35 -0.24
N ILE A 31 6.10 0.67 -0.83
CA ILE A 31 5.39 -0.45 -0.18
C ILE A 31 6.36 -1.61 0.12
N ALA A 32 7.24 -1.95 -0.82
CA ALA A 32 8.16 -3.06 -0.66
C ALA A 32 9.29 -2.76 0.34
N VAL A 33 9.88 -1.57 0.33
CA VAL A 33 10.87 -1.16 1.33
C VAL A 33 10.27 -1.06 2.73
N GLY A 34 9.00 -0.63 2.84
CA GLY A 34 8.26 -0.64 4.09
C GLY A 34 8.09 -2.05 4.66
N LYS A 35 7.78 -3.04 3.80
CA LYS A 35 7.73 -4.46 4.19
C LYS A 35 9.11 -5.01 4.57
N ALA A 36 10.17 -4.54 3.91
CA ALA A 36 11.55 -4.95 4.15
C ALA A 36 12.16 -4.35 5.43
N GLY A 37 11.44 -3.45 6.13
CA GLY A 37 11.92 -2.83 7.37
C GLY A 37 12.97 -1.75 7.17
N VAL A 38 12.90 -1.03 6.04
CA VAL A 38 13.75 0.15 5.80
C VAL A 38 13.39 1.26 6.79
N LEU A 39 14.41 1.85 7.43
CA LEU A 39 14.29 2.93 8.41
C LEU A 39 13.86 4.26 7.76
N ALA A 40 14.41 4.56 6.60
CA ALA A 40 14.19 5.79 5.85
C ALA A 40 13.77 5.47 4.41
N PRO A 41 12.46 5.26 4.15
CA PRO A 41 11.97 4.88 2.83
C PRO A 41 12.15 6.00 1.79
N ASP A 42 12.10 7.27 2.19
CA ASP A 42 12.35 8.42 1.32
C ASP A 42 13.82 8.49 0.87
N ASP A 43 14.76 8.33 1.80
CA ASP A 43 16.20 8.24 1.46
C ASP A 43 16.47 7.01 0.58
N ALA A 44 15.82 5.88 0.87
CA ALA A 44 15.91 4.69 0.05
C ALA A 44 15.44 4.96 -1.38
N LEU A 45 14.32 5.67 -1.57
CA LEU A 45 13.80 6.06 -2.88
C LEU A 45 14.78 6.98 -3.61
N ALA A 46 15.21 8.07 -2.95
CA ALA A 46 16.10 9.08 -3.54
C ALA A 46 17.46 8.52 -3.98
N LEU A 47 17.88 7.42 -3.37
CA LEU A 47 19.19 6.85 -3.60
C LEU A 47 19.12 5.51 -4.36
N SER A 48 17.94 5.09 -4.82
CA SER A 48 17.73 3.89 -5.63
C SER A 48 17.58 4.26 -7.10
N ASP A 49 18.14 3.43 -7.97
CA ASP A 49 17.94 3.55 -9.40
C ASP A 49 16.62 2.85 -9.78
N LEU A 50 15.55 3.64 -9.92
CA LEU A 50 14.22 3.14 -10.29
C LEU A 50 14.06 3.03 -11.81
N SER A 51 14.97 3.64 -12.59
CA SER A 51 14.97 3.58 -14.05
C SER A 51 15.23 2.18 -14.60
N ALA A 52 15.88 1.31 -13.80
CA ALA A 52 16.04 -0.10 -14.11
C ALA A 52 14.78 -0.94 -13.86
N LEU A 53 13.74 -0.38 -13.23
CA LEU A 53 12.50 -1.08 -12.92
C LEU A 53 11.47 -0.87 -14.02
N SER A 54 10.73 -1.93 -14.34
CA SER A 54 9.69 -1.88 -15.37
C SER A 54 8.34 -2.30 -14.79
N LEU A 55 7.29 -1.56 -15.16
CA LEU A 55 5.92 -1.90 -14.82
C LEU A 55 5.38 -2.85 -15.91
N ASN A 56 5.00 -4.07 -15.51
CA ASN A 56 4.39 -5.02 -16.43
C ASN A 56 2.89 -4.74 -16.63
N ASP A 57 2.28 -5.40 -17.62
CA ASP A 57 0.86 -5.25 -17.97
C ASP A 57 -0.09 -5.67 -16.82
N ALA A 58 0.39 -6.49 -15.88
CA ALA A 58 -0.33 -6.88 -14.67
C ALA A 58 -0.28 -5.81 -13.55
N GLY A 59 0.40 -4.68 -13.78
CA GLY A 59 0.58 -3.61 -12.79
C GLY A 59 1.58 -3.96 -11.68
N GLN A 60 2.46 -4.93 -11.93
CA GLN A 60 3.54 -5.31 -11.02
C GLN A 60 4.87 -4.74 -11.50
N VAL A 61 5.74 -4.40 -10.56
CA VAL A 61 7.07 -3.85 -10.85
C VAL A 61 8.10 -4.97 -10.79
N GLU A 62 8.70 -5.26 -11.93
CA GLU A 62 9.78 -6.25 -12.03
C GLU A 62 11.11 -5.67 -11.52
N GLY A 63 11.94 -6.52 -10.91
CA GLY A 63 13.25 -6.12 -10.38
C GLY A 63 13.24 -5.48 -8.98
N LEU A 64 12.06 -5.26 -8.41
CA LEU A 64 11.91 -4.63 -7.10
C LEU A 64 12.60 -5.41 -5.97
N ASP A 65 12.43 -6.73 -5.96
CA ASP A 65 13.00 -7.62 -4.93
C ASP A 65 14.53 -7.64 -5.01
N ALA A 66 15.07 -7.78 -6.23
CA ALA A 66 16.50 -7.75 -6.49
C ALA A 66 17.14 -6.40 -6.12
N LEU A 67 16.45 -5.29 -6.37
CA LEU A 67 16.88 -3.96 -5.95
C LEU A 67 16.96 -3.88 -4.42
N ILE A 68 15.94 -4.35 -3.70
CA ILE A 68 15.91 -4.35 -2.24
C ILE A 68 17.04 -5.21 -1.67
N GLU A 69 17.29 -6.41 -2.20
CA GLU A 69 18.43 -7.25 -1.78
C GLU A 69 19.78 -6.57 -2.03
N THR A 70 19.93 -5.91 -3.18
CA THR A 70 21.13 -5.14 -3.50
C THR A 70 21.31 -4.00 -2.51
N MET A 71 20.23 -3.31 -2.13
CA MET A 71 20.26 -2.27 -1.11
C MET A 71 20.61 -2.83 0.27
N ARG A 72 20.10 -4.01 0.66
CA ARG A 72 20.49 -4.65 1.93
C ARG A 72 21.99 -4.92 1.99
N THR A 73 22.56 -5.34 0.88
CA THR A 73 23.98 -5.67 0.78
C THR A 73 24.87 -4.42 0.75
N LYS A 74 24.54 -3.45 -0.11
CA LYS A 74 25.36 -2.24 -0.30
C LYS A 74 25.14 -1.20 0.78
N ARG A 75 23.95 -1.18 1.40
CA ARG A 75 23.46 -0.09 2.25
C ARG A 75 22.70 -0.64 3.46
N PRO A 76 23.33 -1.49 4.26
CA PRO A 76 22.67 -2.12 5.41
C PRO A 76 22.17 -1.10 6.43
N TYR A 77 22.77 0.10 6.50
CA TYR A 77 22.35 1.19 7.37
C TYR A 77 20.93 1.74 7.08
N LEU A 78 20.41 1.52 5.87
CA LEU A 78 19.03 1.90 5.53
C LEU A 78 18.01 0.91 6.11
N PHE A 79 18.44 -0.28 6.48
CA PHE A 79 17.57 -1.31 7.02
C PHE A 79 17.64 -1.25 8.53
N ARG A 80 16.50 -1.44 9.19
CA ARG A 80 16.49 -1.67 10.63
C ARG A 80 17.32 -2.92 10.86
N ALA A 81 18.48 -2.75 11.49
CA ALA A 81 19.20 -3.89 12.06
C ALA A 81 18.18 -4.64 12.90
N SER A 82 17.98 -5.92 12.63
CA SER A 82 17.19 -6.80 13.47
C SER A 82 17.85 -6.80 14.84
N THR A 83 17.51 -5.82 15.69
CA THR A 83 17.70 -5.93 17.12
C THR A 83 16.99 -7.23 17.46
N SER A 84 17.76 -8.23 17.91
CA SER A 84 17.22 -9.50 18.36
C SER A 84 15.93 -9.27 19.15
N PRO A 85 14.87 -10.06 18.92
CA PRO A 85 13.62 -9.93 19.65
C PRO A 85 13.87 -10.27 21.13
N GLY A 86 14.22 -9.26 21.90
CA GLY A 86 14.35 -9.32 23.34
C GLY A 86 13.82 -7.99 23.84
N LEU A 87 12.58 -8.02 24.35
CA LEU A 87 11.75 -6.91 24.85
C LEU A 87 10.58 -6.56 23.91
N SER A 88 9.62 -7.49 23.81
CA SER A 88 8.23 -7.08 23.59
C SER A 88 7.80 -6.22 24.78
N ALA A 89 7.80 -4.90 24.61
CA ALA A 89 6.99 -4.04 25.46
C ALA A 89 5.52 -4.45 25.27
N PRO A 90 4.76 -4.75 26.32
CA PRO A 90 3.33 -5.01 26.17
C PRO A 90 2.65 -3.70 25.75
N HIS A 91 2.34 -3.57 24.46
CA HIS A 91 1.34 -2.59 24.04
C HIS A 91 0.03 -2.99 24.73
N PRO A 92 -0.63 -2.10 25.51
CA PRO A 92 -1.99 -2.38 25.92
C PRO A 92 -2.82 -2.47 24.65
N ALA A 93 -3.42 -3.65 24.41
CA ALA A 93 -4.34 -3.85 23.30
C ALA A 93 -5.46 -2.81 23.43
N GLY A 94 -5.39 -1.76 22.61
CA GLY A 94 -6.50 -0.85 22.43
C GLY A 94 -7.70 -1.64 21.92
N PRO A 95 -8.93 -1.25 22.30
CA PRO A 95 -10.11 -1.99 21.88
C PRO A 95 -10.19 -2.04 20.36
N SER A 96 -10.43 -3.24 19.85
CA SER A 96 -10.64 -3.48 18.42
C SER A 96 -11.69 -2.52 17.86
N PRO A 97 -11.65 -2.15 16.57
CA PRO A 97 -12.62 -1.24 15.95
C PRO A 97 -14.09 -1.66 16.18
N SER A 98 -14.34 -2.96 16.31
CA SER A 98 -15.63 -3.56 16.67
C SER A 98 -16.11 -3.17 18.08
N GLU A 99 -15.19 -3.06 19.04
CA GLU A 99 -15.48 -2.63 20.41
C GLU A 99 -15.63 -1.11 20.53
N GLN A 100 -14.88 -0.32 19.74
CA GLN A 100 -15.08 1.13 19.64
C GLN A 100 -16.48 1.45 19.09
N LEU A 101 -16.92 0.73 18.04
CA LEU A 101 -18.25 0.93 17.47
C LEU A 101 -19.37 0.59 18.46
N ARG A 102 -19.22 -0.50 19.24
CA ARG A 102 -20.17 -0.85 20.30
C ARG A 102 -20.22 0.19 21.43
N ARG A 103 -19.06 0.71 21.85
CA ARG A 103 -19.01 1.77 22.87
C ARG A 103 -19.70 3.06 22.39
N ASN A 104 -19.47 3.44 21.13
CA ASN A 104 -20.08 4.65 20.57
C ASN A 104 -21.61 4.49 20.41
N ALA A 105 -22.09 3.29 20.08
CA ALA A 105 -23.50 2.95 20.02
C ALA A 105 -24.18 2.88 21.40
N GLN A 106 -23.44 2.55 22.47
CA GLN A 106 -23.95 2.58 23.84
C GLN A 106 -23.97 3.99 24.44
N ALA A 107 -23.02 4.85 24.05
CA ALA A 107 -22.97 6.26 24.44
C ALA A 107 -24.08 7.08 23.75
N SER A 108 -24.46 6.70 22.54
CA SER A 108 -25.61 7.25 21.82
C SER A 108 -26.86 6.51 22.30
N GLY A 109 -27.51 6.97 23.37
CA GLY A 109 -28.70 6.36 23.98
C GLY A 109 -29.94 6.26 23.06
N LEU A 110 -29.81 5.55 21.95
CA LEU A 110 -30.77 5.43 20.84
C LEU A 110 -31.45 4.05 20.87
N THR A 111 -31.64 3.48 22.06
CA THR A 111 -32.34 2.19 22.25
C THR A 111 -33.49 2.30 23.25
N ARG A 112 -34.02 3.49 23.49
CA ARG A 112 -35.12 3.71 24.44
C ARG A 112 -36.42 4.24 23.84
N ASP A 113 -36.60 4.16 22.52
CA ASP A 113 -37.77 4.78 21.87
C ASP A 113 -38.51 3.93 20.81
N ILE A 114 -38.36 2.59 20.81
CA ILE A 114 -39.13 1.71 19.89
C ILE A 114 -40.16 0.82 20.63
N HIS A 115 -40.19 0.84 21.97
CA HIS A 115 -41.11 -0.03 22.73
C HIS A 115 -42.41 0.64 23.20
N LEU A 116 -42.55 1.97 23.09
CA LEU A 116 -43.67 2.72 23.69
C LEU A 116 -44.83 3.06 22.73
N TRP A 117 -44.72 2.77 21.43
CA TRP A 117 -45.80 3.05 20.47
C TRP A 117 -46.78 1.88 20.23
N ARG A 118 -46.50 0.69 20.77
CA ARG A 118 -47.31 -0.54 20.53
C ARG A 118 -48.24 -0.92 21.69
N GLN A 119 -48.76 0.03 22.48
CA GLN A 119 -49.78 -0.27 23.52
C GLN A 119 -50.97 0.69 23.59
N SER A 120 -51.12 1.66 22.68
CA SER A 120 -52.21 2.64 22.72
C SER A 120 -53.38 2.36 21.76
N LYS A 121 -53.67 1.08 21.42
CA LYS A 121 -54.77 0.73 20.50
C LYS A 121 -55.87 -0.21 21.05
N THR A 122 -55.99 -0.38 22.36
CA THR A 122 -57.08 -1.15 22.96
C THR A 122 -57.62 -0.51 24.24
N ARG A 123 -58.35 0.59 24.08
CA ARG A 123 -59.49 0.93 24.95
C ARG A 123 -60.61 1.53 24.10
N ARG A 124 -61.58 0.69 23.75
CA ARG A 124 -63.00 1.04 23.60
C ARG A 124 -63.80 -0.13 24.13
#